data_AF-A0A7C1BQW8-F1
#
_entry.id   AF-A0A7C1BQW8-F1
#
_cell.length_a   1.000
_cell.length_b   1.000
_cell.length_c   1.000
_cell.angle_alpha   90.00
_cell.angle_beta   90.00
_cell.angle_gamma   90.00
#
_symmetry.space_group_name_H-M   'P 1'
#
loop_
_entity.id
_entity.type
_entity.pdbx_description
1 polymer ?
#
loop_
_entity_poly.entity_id
_entity_poly.type
_entity_poly.pdbx_seq_one_letter_code
_entity_poly.pdbx_strand_id
1 'polypeptide(L)' 'MIIGGLLKSSLVEYPGKISAVIFTVGCNFRCHYCHNPELVNPELTPPEK' A
#
# COMPACT_ATOMS: atom_id res chain seq x y z
N MET A 1 -10.41 -3.67 8.79
CA MET A 1 -9.64 -3.22 7.61
C MET A 1 -9.04 -1.87 7.95
N ILE A 2 -7.70 -1.75 7.91
CA ILE A 2 -6.98 -0.50 8.18
C ILE A 2 -6.42 0.00 6.85
N ILE A 3 -6.70 1.25 6.50
CA ILE A 3 -6.19 1.88 5.27
C ILE A 3 -4.83 2.50 5.58
N GLY A 4 -3.80 2.09 4.85
CA GLY A 4 -2.44 2.60 4.98
C GLY A 4 -2.03 3.57 3.87
N GLY A 5 -2.82 3.69 2.81
CA GLY A 5 -2.54 4.64 1.74
C GLY A 5 -3.60 4.68 0.64
N LEU A 6 -3.55 5.73 -0.17
CA LEU A 6 -4.41 5.92 -1.33
C LEU A 6 -3.58 6.45 -2.49
N LEU A 7 -3.48 5.66 -3.56
CA LEU A 7 -3.06 6.15 -4.86
C LEU A 7 -4.31 6.64 -5.60
N LYS A 8 -4.47 7.97 -5.66
CA LYS A 8 -5.69 8.63 -6.17
C LYS A 8 -5.99 8.27 -7.62
N SER A 9 -4.95 8.17 -8.44
CA SER A 9 -5.07 7.80 -9.87
C SER A 9 -3.96 6.82 -10.23
N SER A 10 -4.35 5.66 -10.74
CA SER A 10 -3.49 4.65 -11.32
C SER A 10 -3.97 4.34 -12.74
N LEU A 11 -3.00 4.08 -13.62
CA LEU A 11 -3.22 3.62 -14.99
C LEU A 11 -2.71 2.18 -15.18
N VAL A 12 -2.12 1.60 -14.13
CA VAL A 12 -1.38 0.33 -14.19
C VAL A 12 -2.19 -0.80 -13.58
N GLU A 13 -2.75 -0.58 -12.37
CA GLU A 13 -3.46 -1.60 -11.61
C GLU A 13 -4.75 -2.08 -12.29
N TYR A 14 -5.33 -1.26 -13.17
CA TYR A 14 -6.46 -1.67 -14.00
C TYR A 14 -6.23 -1.29 -15.48
N PRO A 15 -5.63 -2.20 -16.28
CA PRO A 15 -5.28 -1.90 -17.66
C PRO A 15 -6.48 -1.39 -18.49
N GLY A 16 -6.27 -0.30 -19.21
CA GLY A 16 -7.29 0.34 -20.06
C GLY A 16 -8.32 1.18 -19.29
N LYS A 17 -8.17 1.35 -17.97
CA LYS A 17 -9.07 2.16 -17.14
C LYS A 17 -8.27 3.01 -16.16
N ILE A 18 -8.83 4.17 -15.81
CA ILE A 18 -8.33 4.96 -14.68
C ILE A 18 -8.93 4.38 -13.41
N SER A 19 -8.09 4.12 -12.41
CA SER A 19 -8.53 3.58 -11.12
C SER A 19 -7.92 4.35 -9.94
N ALA A 20 -8.53 4.21 -8.77
CA ALA A 20 -7.92 4.57 -7.49
C ALA A 20 -7.56 3.27 -6.76
N VAL A 21 -6.43 3.27 -6.05
CA VAL A 21 -5.91 2.09 -5.34
C VAL A 21 -5.84 2.40 -3.86
N ILE A 22 -6.54 1.61 -3.06
CA ILE A 22 -6.49 1.69 -1.60
C ILE A 22 -5.51 0.63 -1.12
N PHE A 23 -4.44 1.07 -0.47
CA PHE A 23 -3.51 0.19 0.20
C PHE A 23 -3.99 -0.08 1.62
N THR A 24 -4.08 -1.35 1.99
CA THR A 24 -4.40 -1.77 3.35
C THR A 24 -3.14 -2.09 4.14
N VAL A 25 -3.16 -1.84 5.44
CA VAL A 25 -2.09 -2.26 6.35
C VAL A 25 -2.21 -3.75 6.63
N GLY A 26 -1.08 -4.44 6.58
CA GLY A 26 -0.94 -5.87 6.89
C GLY A 26 -0.65 -6.73 5.67
N CYS A 27 0.43 -7.51 5.75
CA CYS A 27 0.77 -8.57 4.81
C CYS A 27 1.42 -9.71 5.60
N ASN A 28 1.10 -10.97 5.26
CA ASN A 28 1.70 -12.15 5.90
C ASN A 28 3.08 -12.51 5.33
N PHE A 29 3.58 -11.78 4.35
CA PHE A 29 4.91 -11.94 3.77
C PHE A 29 5.88 -10.87 4.27
N ARG A 30 7.19 -11.14 4.16
CA ARG A 30 8.29 -10.22 4.49
C ARG A 30 9.32 -10.20 3.36
N CYS A 31 8.85 -9.96 2.14
CA CYS A 31 9.68 -10.01 0.94
C CYS A 31 10.77 -8.93 0.97
N HIS A 32 12.02 -9.29 0.67
CA HIS A 32 13.15 -8.33 0.61
C HIS A 32 13.00 -7.25 -0.47
N TYR A 33 12.17 -7.51 -1.49
CA TYR A 33 11.87 -6.59 -2.58
C TYR A 33 10.54 -5.85 -2.40
N CYS A 34 9.97 -5.85 -1.18
CA CYS A 34 8.70 -5.17 -0.94
C CYS A 34 8.83 -3.67 -1.27
N HIS A 35 7.92 -3.17 -2.12
CA HIS A 35 7.87 -1.76 -2.49
C HIS A 35 7.25 -0.88 -1.40
N ASN A 36 6.41 -1.45 -0.53
CA ASN A 36 5.71 -0.74 0.54
C ASN A 36 5.94 -1.43 1.91
N PRO A 37 7.20 -1.56 2.38
CA PRO A 37 7.51 -2.27 3.63
C PRO A 37 6.86 -1.63 4.88
N GLU A 38 6.56 -0.33 4.83
CA GLU A 38 5.87 0.43 5.87
C GLU A 38 4.43 -0.03 6.12
N LEU A 39 3.79 -0.68 5.13
CA LEU A 39 2.47 -1.29 5.27
C LEU A 39 2.53 -2.67 5.92
N VAL A 40 3.73 -3.23 6.07
CA VAL A 40 3.97 -4.61 6.50
C VAL A 40 4.57 -4.66 7.90
N ASN A 41 5.51 -3.76 8.21
CA ASN A 41 6.12 -3.64 9.52
C ASN A 41 5.58 -2.40 10.27
N PRO A 42 4.83 -2.59 11.38
CA PRO A 42 4.33 -1.50 12.21
C PRO A 42 5.41 -0.55 12.73
N GLU A 43 6.64 -1.04 12.90
CA GLU A 43 7.78 -0.22 13.37
C GLU A 43 8.27 0.79 12.31
N LEU A 44 7.99 0.50 11.03
CA LEU A 44 8.33 1.37 9.91
C LEU A 44 7.18 2.31 9.55
N THR A 45 5.97 2.05 10.05
CA THR A 45 4.83 2.93 9.82
C THR A 45 5.10 4.25 10.55
N PRO A 46 5.10 5.40 9.85
CA PRO A 46 5.28 6.68 10.50
C PRO A 46 4.20 6.88 11.58
N PRO A 47 4.54 7.39 12.78
CA PRO A 47 3.52 7.84 13.70
C PRO A 47 2.67 8.89 12.99
N GLU A 48 1.34 8.77 13.12
CA GLU A 48 0.35 9.63 12.47
C GLU A 48 0.81 11.10 12.44
N LYS A 49 0.85 11.67 11.23
CA LYS A 49 0.77 13.13 11.06
C LYS A 49 -0.69 13.55 11.07
#